data_AF-A0A3L9Z6C8-F1
#
_entry.id   AF-A0A3L9Z6C8-F1
#
_cell.length_a   1.000
_cell.length_b   1.000
_cell.length_c   1.000
_cell.angle_alpha   90.00
_cell.angle_beta   90.00
_cell.angle_gamma   90.00
#
_symmetry.space_group_name_H-M   'P 1'
#
loop_
_entity.id
_entity.type
_entity.pdbx_description
1 polymer ?
#
loop_
_entity_poly.entity_id
_entity_poly.type
_entity_poly.pdbx_seq_one_letter_code
_entity_poly.pdbx_strand_id
1 'polypeptide(L)'
;MVNDITFDRKLEYETAFDGVVKVYSLKTNKENLNDLLIGKYFGSFIHNAEQGVFLRMFKSKKSWPKTRLVYLNFKTEKLRVIKKTRSSYDIWKGTDLGNGRHSIEIKPTEKIKHQI
;
A
#
# COMPACT_ATOMS: atom_id res chain seq x y z
N MET A 1 8.10 -2.73 -24.51
CA MET A 1 6.89 -2.01 -24.05
C MET A 1 6.80 -2.21 -22.56
N VAL A 2 6.67 -1.13 -21.77
CA VAL A 2 6.37 -1.25 -20.34
C VAL A 2 4.85 -1.36 -20.23
N ASN A 3 4.36 -2.49 -19.72
CA ASN A 3 2.94 -2.61 -19.40
C ASN A 3 2.71 -1.89 -18.06
N ASP A 4 2.34 -0.61 -18.12
CA ASP A 4 2.07 0.18 -16.93
C ASP A 4 0.93 -0.45 -16.12
N ILE A 5 1.19 -0.72 -14.84
CA ILE A 5 0.20 -1.28 -13.92
C ILE A 5 -0.46 -0.12 -13.18
N THR A 6 -1.74 0.11 -13.47
CA THR A 6 -2.54 1.15 -12.83
C THR A 6 -3.31 0.58 -11.63
N PHE A 7 -3.58 1.42 -10.63
CA PHE A 7 -4.37 1.06 -9.43
C PHE A 7 -5.59 1.96 -9.30
N ASP A 8 -6.77 1.38 -9.52
CA ASP A 8 -8.03 1.98 -9.13
C ASP A 8 -8.25 1.83 -7.63
N ARG A 9 -8.82 2.86 -6.99
CA ARG A 9 -9.02 2.92 -5.54
C ARG A 9 -10.46 3.25 -5.23
N LYS A 10 -11.14 2.39 -4.48
CA LYS A 10 -12.48 2.65 -3.94
C LYS A 10 -12.39 2.85 -2.43
N LEU A 11 -12.94 3.95 -1.92
CA LEU A 11 -12.98 4.23 -0.49
C LEU A 11 -13.95 3.26 0.21
N GLU A 12 -13.47 2.59 1.25
CA GLU A 12 -14.21 1.59 2.03
C GLU A 12 -14.51 2.05 3.46
N TYR A 13 -13.65 2.88 4.04
CA TYR A 13 -13.81 3.48 5.37
C TYR A 13 -12.95 4.74 5.55
N GLU A 14 -13.43 5.68 6.34
CA GLU A 14 -12.76 6.92 6.71
C GLU A 14 -13.05 7.24 8.19
N THR A 15 -12.04 7.72 8.93
CA THR A 15 -12.21 8.09 10.35
C THR A 15 -12.78 9.51 10.50
N ALA A 16 -13.80 9.66 11.35
CA ALA A 16 -14.52 10.92 11.54
C ALA A 16 -13.69 12.08 12.14
N PHE A 17 -12.57 11.79 12.81
CA PHE A 17 -11.59 12.79 13.24
C PHE A 17 -10.72 13.21 12.03
N ASP A 18 -11.17 14.22 11.29
CA ASP A 18 -10.50 14.89 10.16
C ASP A 18 -10.15 14.04 8.92
N GLY A 19 -10.71 12.83 8.78
CA GLY A 19 -10.47 12.01 7.58
C GLY A 19 -9.02 11.53 7.40
N VAL A 20 -8.21 11.62 8.46
CA VAL A 20 -6.76 11.33 8.45
C VAL A 20 -6.46 9.89 7.99
N VAL A 21 -7.34 8.96 8.33
CA VAL A 21 -7.21 7.54 7.97
C VAL A 21 -8.27 7.20 6.95
N LYS A 22 -7.81 6.95 5.72
CA LYS A 22 -8.64 6.42 4.62
C LYS A 22 -8.22 5.00 4.29
N VAL A 23 -9.21 4.12 4.18
CA VAL A 23 -9.04 2.70 3.87
C VAL A 23 -9.74 2.40 2.56
N TYR A 24 -9.05 1.73 1.65
CA TYR A 24 -9.48 1.49 0.27
C TYR A 24 -9.52 0.00 -0.05
N SER A 25 -10.41 -0.39 -0.97
CA SER A 25 -10.22 -1.57 -1.82
C SER A 25 -9.48 -1.14 -3.09
N LEU A 26 -8.61 -2.02 -3.60
CA LEU A 26 -7.77 -1.78 -4.78
C LEU A 26 -8.17 -2.73 -5.92
N LYS A 27 -8.12 -2.24 -7.15
CA LYS A 27 -8.20 -3.03 -8.40
C LYS A 27 -7.07 -2.59 -9.33
N THR A 28 -6.53 -3.50 -10.13
CA THR A 28 -5.53 -3.22 -11.16
C THR A 28 -6.04 -3.55 -12.56
N ASN A 29 -5.47 -2.88 -13.56
CA ASN A 29 -5.66 -3.22 -14.97
C ASN A 29 -5.13 -4.62 -15.36
N LYS A 30 -4.17 -5.16 -14.60
CA LYS A 30 -3.68 -6.53 -14.76
C LYS A 30 -4.54 -7.51 -13.95
N GLU A 31 -5.27 -8.41 -14.63
CA GLU A 31 -6.27 -9.29 -14.01
C GLU A 31 -5.69 -10.24 -12.96
N ASN A 32 -4.56 -10.91 -13.24
CA ASN A 32 -3.91 -11.84 -12.30
C ASN A 32 -3.58 -11.23 -10.92
N LEU A 33 -3.41 -9.90 -10.85
CA LEU A 33 -3.14 -9.21 -9.59
C LEU A 33 -4.43 -8.92 -8.80
N ASN A 34 -5.60 -8.92 -9.43
CA ASN A 34 -6.88 -8.65 -8.76
C ASN A 34 -7.23 -9.73 -7.74
N ASP A 35 -6.97 -11.02 -8.01
CA ASP A 35 -7.18 -12.11 -7.04
C ASP A 35 -6.34 -11.92 -5.77
N LEU A 36 -5.14 -11.35 -5.93
CA LEU A 36 -4.26 -11.00 -4.81
C LEU A 36 -4.78 -9.79 -4.02
N LEU A 37 -5.68 -8.98 -4.58
CA LEU A 37 -6.24 -7.77 -3.95
C LEU A 37 -7.67 -7.95 -3.42
N ILE A 38 -8.46 -8.86 -3.99
CA ILE A 38 -9.85 -9.14 -3.57
C ILE A 38 -9.93 -9.44 -2.06
N GLY A 39 -10.94 -8.85 -1.41
CA GLY A 39 -11.21 -8.99 0.02
C GLY A 39 -10.20 -8.31 0.95
N LYS A 40 -9.22 -7.57 0.42
CA LYS A 40 -8.15 -6.92 1.20
C LYS A 40 -8.34 -5.40 1.20
N TYR A 41 -7.86 -4.79 2.28
CA TYR A 41 -8.08 -3.39 2.60
C TYR A 41 -6.74 -2.69 2.77
N PHE A 42 -6.57 -1.54 2.13
CA PHE A 42 -5.29 -0.86 1.99
C PHE A 42 -5.37 0.60 2.43
N GLY A 43 -4.26 1.19 2.87
CA GLY A 43 -4.18 2.62 3.17
C GLY A 43 -4.05 3.48 1.92
N SER A 44 -4.02 4.78 2.11
CA SER A 44 -3.64 5.76 1.08
C SER A 44 -2.20 5.58 0.57
N PHE A 45 -1.34 4.91 1.35
CA PHE A 45 0.06 4.67 1.03
C PHE A 45 0.27 3.56 0.00
N ILE A 46 0.93 3.93 -1.10
CA ILE A 46 1.51 3.07 -2.12
C ILE A 46 2.93 3.60 -2.37
N HIS A 47 3.93 2.72 -2.41
CA HIS A 47 5.31 3.08 -2.74
C HIS A 47 5.88 2.09 -3.75
N ASN A 48 6.39 2.62 -4.86
CA ASN A 48 6.92 1.84 -5.96
C ASN A 48 8.33 1.32 -5.63
N ALA A 49 8.63 0.12 -6.09
CA ALA A 49 9.97 -0.48 -6.09
C ALA A 49 10.19 -1.18 -7.44
N GLU A 50 11.44 -1.53 -7.75
CA GLU A 50 11.88 -2.06 -9.06
C GLU A 50 10.94 -3.11 -9.70
N GLN A 51 10.39 -4.02 -8.88
CA GLN A 51 9.59 -5.16 -9.36
C GLN A 51 8.17 -5.23 -8.75
N GLY A 52 7.67 -4.15 -8.13
CA GLY A 52 6.41 -4.21 -7.39
C GLY A 52 6.07 -2.96 -6.59
N VAL A 53 5.06 -3.07 -5.73
CA VAL A 53 4.66 -1.99 -4.81
C VAL A 53 4.60 -2.46 -3.36
N PHE A 54 5.05 -1.59 -2.45
CA PHE A 54 4.76 -1.69 -1.03
C PHE A 54 3.42 -1.03 -0.72
N LEU A 55 2.57 -1.76 0.00
CA LEU A 55 1.24 -1.32 0.39
C LEU A 55 1.09 -1.46 1.91
N ARG A 56 0.34 -0.52 2.52
CA ARG A 56 -0.12 -0.65 3.90
C ARG A 56 -1.46 -1.39 3.89
N MET A 57 -1.54 -2.59 4.48
CA MET A 57 -2.75 -3.42 4.51
C MET A 57 -3.36 -3.51 5.92
N PHE A 58 -4.69 -3.52 5.99
CA PHE A 58 -5.50 -3.70 7.20
C PHE A 58 -6.08 -5.13 7.25
N LYS A 59 -6.46 -5.63 8.45
CA LYS A 59 -7.17 -6.92 8.59
C LYS A 59 -8.63 -6.79 8.11
N SER A 60 -9.25 -5.63 8.32
CA SER A 60 -10.57 -5.28 7.80
C SER A 60 -10.66 -3.77 7.67
N LYS A 61 -11.68 -3.24 6.97
CA LYS A 61 -11.91 -1.80 6.86
C LYS A 61 -12.06 -1.04 8.19
N LYS A 62 -12.40 -1.74 9.28
CA LYS A 62 -12.48 -1.18 10.65
C LYS A 62 -11.32 -1.59 11.56
N SER A 63 -10.28 -2.29 11.08
CA SER A 63 -9.23 -2.85 11.95
C SER A 63 -8.12 -1.88 12.37
N TRP A 64 -8.36 -0.57 12.27
CA TRP A 64 -7.44 0.46 12.74
C TRP A 64 -7.22 0.35 14.27
N PRO A 65 -6.03 0.64 14.82
CA PRO A 65 -4.79 1.09 14.16
C PRO A 65 -3.88 -0.06 13.66
N LYS A 66 -4.32 -1.32 13.67
CA LYS A 66 -3.46 -2.48 13.39
C LYS A 66 -3.25 -2.65 11.88
N THR A 67 -2.00 -2.51 11.43
CA THR A 67 -1.63 -2.59 10.01
C THR A 67 -0.57 -3.67 9.73
N ARG A 68 -0.37 -3.95 8.44
CA ARG A 68 0.69 -4.82 7.92
C ARG A 68 1.35 -4.12 6.75
N LEU A 69 2.67 -4.20 6.68
CA LEU A 69 3.41 -3.83 5.49
C LEU A 69 3.45 -5.05 4.58
N VAL A 70 2.94 -4.90 3.36
CA VAL A 70 2.93 -5.96 2.35
C VAL A 70 3.62 -5.50 1.08
N TYR A 71 4.18 -6.44 0.34
CA TYR A 71 4.80 -6.22 -0.96
C TYR A 71 4.06 -7.02 -2.02
N LEU A 72 3.56 -6.35 -3.05
CA LEU A 72 2.96 -6.95 -4.23
C LEU A 72 4.01 -6.95 -5.35
N ASN A 73 4.59 -8.13 -5.63
CA ASN A 73 5.57 -8.27 -6.70
C ASN A 73 4.86 -8.56 -8.03
N PHE A 74 5.12 -7.74 -9.06
CA PHE A 74 4.47 -7.79 -10.36
C PHE A 74 5.01 -8.87 -11.30
N LYS A 75 6.25 -9.31 -11.07
CA LYS A 75 6.94 -10.36 -11.86
C LYS A 75 6.58 -11.77 -11.41
N THR A 76 6.42 -11.97 -10.11
CA THR A 76 6.11 -13.27 -9.47
C THR A 76 4.66 -13.42 -9.04
N GLU A 77 3.85 -12.36 -9.24
CA GLU A 77 2.42 -12.29 -8.94
C GLU A 77 2.10 -12.80 -7.53
N LYS A 78 2.81 -12.23 -6.54
CA LYS A 78 2.73 -12.64 -5.14
C LYS A 78 2.62 -11.44 -4.21
N LEU A 79 1.64 -11.50 -3.32
CA LEU A 79 1.48 -10.57 -2.19
C LEU A 79 2.14 -11.19 -0.93
N ARG A 80 3.25 -10.61 -0.47
CA ARG A 80 3.99 -11.08 0.72
C ARG A 80 3.81 -10.12 1.89
N VAL A 81 3.56 -10.64 3.09
CA VAL A 81 3.59 -9.83 4.32
C VAL A 81 5.05 -9.67 4.76
N ILE A 82 5.54 -8.43 4.78
CA ILE A 82 6.90 -8.08 5.18
C ILE A 82 6.98 -7.86 6.69
N LYS A 83 6.02 -7.11 7.26
CA LYS A 83 5.98 -6.83 8.70
C LYS A 83 4.54 -6.66 9.20
N LYS A 84 4.29 -7.06 10.45
CA LYS A 84 3.03 -6.80 11.18
C LYS A 84 3.28 -5.68 12.17
N THR A 85 2.33 -4.76 12.31
CA THR A 85 2.49 -3.57 13.15
C THR A 85 1.23 -3.32 13.99
N ARG A 86 1.37 -2.67 15.15
CA ARG A 86 0.26 -2.33 16.05
C ARG A 86 -0.10 -0.83 16.03
N SER A 87 0.56 -0.04 15.19
CA SER A 87 0.41 1.41 15.11
C SER A 87 0.04 1.84 13.69
N SER A 88 -0.79 2.88 13.61
CA SER A 88 -1.17 3.58 12.38
C SER A 88 -0.19 4.68 12.00
N TYR A 89 0.63 5.12 12.96
CA TYR A 89 1.59 6.22 12.85
C TYR A 89 3.03 5.72 12.67
N ASP A 90 3.23 4.42 12.43
CA ASP A 90 4.57 3.87 12.21
C ASP A 90 5.25 4.56 11.01
N ILE A 91 6.28 5.34 11.33
CA ILE A 91 7.30 5.84 10.44
C ILE A 91 8.29 4.71 10.16
N TRP A 92 8.86 4.74 8.98
CA TRP A 92 9.92 3.86 8.52
C TRP A 92 10.90 4.78 7.70
N LYS A 93 12.02 4.37 7.09
CA LYS A 93 12.76 5.24 6.11
C LYS A 93 12.94 4.61 4.72
N GLY A 94 12.51 5.24 3.62
CA GLY A 94 12.09 4.59 2.35
C GLY A 94 13.10 4.33 1.25
N THR A 95 14.35 4.01 1.58
CA THR A 95 15.42 3.90 0.60
C THR A 95 15.61 2.45 0.11
N ASP A 96 15.65 2.28 -1.21
CA ASP A 96 16.21 1.08 -1.82
C ASP A 96 17.72 1.04 -1.52
N LEU A 97 18.21 -0.04 -0.93
CA LEU A 97 19.61 -0.25 -0.56
C LEU A 97 20.33 -1.22 -1.53
N GLY A 98 19.65 -1.63 -2.60
CA GLY A 98 20.10 -2.68 -3.52
C GLY A 98 19.90 -4.10 -2.97
N ASN A 99 20.12 -5.09 -3.84
CA ASN A 99 20.08 -6.52 -3.49
C ASN A 99 18.79 -6.99 -2.77
N GLY A 100 17.63 -6.42 -3.13
CA GLY A 100 16.33 -6.75 -2.53
C GLY A 100 16.20 -6.37 -1.05
N ARG A 101 17.07 -5.48 -0.55
CA ARG A 101 17.01 -4.94 0.81
C ARG A 101 16.30 -3.59 0.78
N HIS A 102 15.13 -3.56 1.42
CA HIS A 102 14.31 -2.35 1.49
C HIS A 102 14.26 -1.83 2.91
N SER A 103 14.66 -0.57 3.06
CA SER A 103 14.07 0.29 4.06
C SER A 103 12.86 0.98 3.39
N ILE A 104 11.71 1.11 4.04
CA ILE A 104 10.43 1.67 3.48
C ILE A 104 10.07 2.92 4.31
N GLU A 105 9.39 4.00 3.86
CA GLU A 105 8.88 5.12 4.74
C GLU A 105 7.37 5.30 4.59
N ILE A 106 6.68 5.57 5.71
CA ILE A 106 5.31 6.10 5.69
C ILE A 106 5.15 7.15 6.79
N LYS A 107 5.08 8.44 6.43
CA LYS A 107 4.44 9.44 7.29
C LYS A 107 2.91 9.36 7.10
N PRO A 108 2.10 9.71 8.10
CA PRO A 108 0.71 10.06 7.87
C PRO A 108 0.66 11.34 7.02
N THR A 109 -0.09 11.32 5.92
CA THR A 109 -0.55 12.52 5.19
C THR A 109 0.51 13.60 4.89
N GLU A 110 1.39 13.35 3.91
CA GLU A 110 1.94 14.46 3.13
C GLU A 110 1.02 14.75 1.93
N LYS A 111 0.54 15.99 1.83
CA LYS A 111 -0.19 16.48 0.64
C LYS A 111 0.82 16.59 -0.51
N ILE A 112 0.80 15.62 -1.43
CA ILE A 112 1.60 15.69 -2.64
C ILE A 112 1.07 16.85 -3.50
N LYS A 113 1.74 17.99 -3.46
CA LYS A 113 1.62 19.03 -4.50
C LYS A 113 2.58 18.66 -5.63
N HIS A 114 2.06 18.50 -6.84
CA HIS A 114 2.86 18.54 -8.05
C HIS A 114 2.82 19.96 -8.62
N GLN A 115 3.97 20.46 -9.06
CA GLN A 115 4.01 21.51 -10.07
C GLN A 115 4.24 20.84 -11.42
N ILE A 116 3.61 21.40 -12.46
CA ILE A 116 3.80 21.04 -13.86
C ILE A 116 5.05 21.77 -14.35
#